data_AF-A0A4P5T9B0-F1
#
_entry.id   AF-A0A4P5T9B0-F1
#
_cell.length_a   1.000
_cell.length_b   1.000
_cell.length_c   1.000
_cell.angle_alpha   90.00
_cell.angle_beta   90.00
_cell.angle_gamma   90.00
#
_symmetry.space_group_name_H-M   'P 1'
#
loop_
_entity.id
_entity.type
_entity.pdbx_description
1 polymer ?
#
loop_
_entity_poly.entity_id
_entity_poly.type
_entity_poly.pdbx_seq_one_letter_code
_entity_poly.pdbx_strand_id
1 'polypeptide(L)'
;MKEATLPAPLFQKEGMFTVTLMRSVKSREKSREKIKALIKENPNITTMEMSEIIGISIKGIEKHIANLKKEGIIDRIGADKGGNWKIL
;
A
#
# COMPACT_ATOMS: atom_id res chain seq x y z
N MET A 1 21.32 -9.38 21.78
CA MET A 1 20.90 -9.66 20.39
C MET A 1 19.56 -10.37 20.49
N LYS A 2 18.44 -9.76 20.04
CA LYS A 2 17.10 -10.33 20.25
C LYS A 2 16.82 -11.39 19.19
N GLU A 3 16.65 -12.63 19.65
CA GLU A 3 16.29 -13.80 18.87
C GLU A 3 14.89 -13.61 18.24
N ALA A 4 14.80 -13.80 16.93
CA ALA A 4 13.54 -13.75 16.20
C ALA A 4 12.85 -15.11 16.31
N THR A 5 11.78 -15.18 17.10
CA THR A 5 10.90 -16.35 17.21
C THR A 5 10.09 -16.52 15.91
N LEU A 6 10.64 -17.25 14.94
CA LEU A 6 9.92 -17.69 13.74
C LEU A 6 9.42 -19.14 13.98
N PRO A 7 8.13 -19.45 13.75
CA PRO A 7 7.62 -20.81 13.94
C PRO A 7 8.27 -21.78 12.93
N ALA A 8 8.64 -22.96 13.42
CA ALA A 8 9.32 -23.97 12.62
C ALA A 8 8.42 -24.48 11.46
N PRO A 9 8.93 -24.57 10.23
CA PRO A 9 8.18 -25.17 9.12
C PRO A 9 8.06 -26.69 9.30
N LEU A 10 6.84 -27.20 9.24
CA LEU A 10 6.55 -28.64 9.21
C LEU A 10 6.84 -29.17 7.79
N PHE A 11 7.92 -29.95 7.65
CA PHE A 11 8.27 -30.62 6.40
C PHE A 11 7.84 -32.10 6.46
N GLN A 12 6.78 -32.47 5.74
CA GLN A 12 6.45 -33.88 5.46
C GLN A 12 7.12 -34.30 4.15
N LYS A 13 7.96 -35.35 4.21
CA LYS A 13 8.60 -35.96 3.03
C LYS A 13 7.83 -37.20 2.61
N GLU A 14 6.76 -37.00 1.84
CA GLU A 14 6.21 -38.05 0.98
C GLU A 14 5.56 -37.38 -0.24
N GLY A 15 6.04 -37.73 -1.43
CA GLY A 15 5.36 -37.49 -2.72
C GLY A 15 4.97 -36.05 -3.05
N MET A 16 5.83 -35.38 -3.83
CA MET A 16 5.54 -34.12 -4.57
C MET A 16 5.50 -32.85 -3.67
N PHE A 17 6.65 -32.19 -3.58
CA PHE A 17 6.85 -30.93 -2.85
C PHE A 17 6.03 -29.78 -3.47
N THR A 18 4.79 -29.59 -3.03
CA THR A 18 4.06 -28.35 -3.31
C THR A 18 4.27 -27.40 -2.13
N VAL A 19 5.20 -26.47 -2.26
CA VAL A 19 5.33 -25.35 -1.33
C VAL A 19 4.18 -24.40 -1.61
N THR A 20 3.06 -24.60 -0.92
CA THR A 20 1.93 -23.66 -0.97
C THR A 20 2.30 -22.41 -0.20
N LEU A 21 2.90 -21.45 -0.89
CA LEU A 21 3.17 -20.12 -0.34
C LEU A 21 1.82 -19.42 -0.16
N MET A 22 1.22 -19.53 1.02
CA MET A 22 0.08 -18.70 1.41
C MET A 22 0.54 -17.25 1.43
N ARG A 23 0.29 -16.53 0.33
CA ARG A 23 0.60 -15.11 0.22
C ARG A 23 -0.15 -14.37 1.31
N SER A 24 0.58 -13.88 2.30
CA SER A 24 0.04 -13.01 3.34
C SER A 24 -0.65 -11.80 2.69
N VAL A 25 -1.98 -11.74 2.84
CA VAL A 25 -2.83 -10.66 2.34
C VAL A 25 -2.47 -9.30 2.97
N LYS A 26 -1.64 -9.32 4.02
CA LYS A 26 -1.16 -8.19 4.83
C LYS A 26 -0.38 -7.12 4.06
N SER A 27 0.06 -7.39 2.83
CA SER A 27 0.75 -6.39 2.00
C SER A 27 -0.19 -5.30 1.45
N ARG A 28 -1.47 -5.62 1.19
CA ARG A 28 -2.41 -4.66 0.57
C ARG A 28 -2.94 -3.62 1.55
N GLU A 29 -3.11 -3.98 2.81
CA GLU A 29 -3.59 -3.06 3.86
C GLU A 29 -2.54 -1.98 4.16
N LYS A 30 -1.27 -2.39 4.29
CA LYS A 30 -0.14 -1.48 4.53
C LYS A 30 -0.03 -0.38 3.48
N SER A 31 -0.26 -0.70 2.20
CA SER A 31 -0.15 0.31 1.13
C SER A 31 -1.25 1.37 1.22
N ARG A 32 -2.48 0.99 1.58
CA ARG A 32 -3.60 1.93 1.73
C ARG A 32 -3.39 2.86 2.93
N GLU A 33 -2.95 2.31 4.06
CA GLU A 33 -2.65 3.09 5.26
C GLU A 33 -1.51 4.06 5.04
N LYS A 34 -0.45 3.62 4.33
CA LYS A 34 0.65 4.50 3.94
C LYS A 34 0.21 5.66 3.04
N ILE A 35 -0.67 5.42 2.06
CA ILE A 35 -1.21 6.50 1.21
C ILE A 35 -1.98 7.51 2.07
N LYS A 36 -2.82 7.05 3.01
CA LYS A 36 -3.55 7.95 3.91
C LYS A 36 -2.61 8.75 4.80
N ALA A 37 -1.58 8.12 5.36
CA ALA A 37 -0.56 8.80 6.17
C ALA A 37 0.18 9.86 5.35
N LEU A 38 0.62 9.53 4.14
CA LEU A 38 1.32 10.45 3.25
C LEU A 38 0.46 11.64 2.82
N ILE A 39 -0.82 11.42 2.51
CA ILE A 39 -1.74 12.52 2.20
C ILE A 39 -1.97 13.40 3.44
N LYS A 40 -1.99 12.82 4.64
CA LYS A 40 -2.14 13.56 5.90
C LYS A 40 -0.90 14.40 6.21
N GLU A 41 0.30 13.87 5.97
CA GLU A 41 1.56 14.58 6.16
C GLU A 41 1.75 15.67 5.09
N ASN A 42 1.48 15.33 3.83
CA ASN A 42 1.64 16.23 2.69
C ASN A 42 0.40 16.20 1.78
N PRO A 43 -0.58 17.10 1.99
CA PRO A 43 -1.76 17.18 1.12
C PRO A 43 -1.42 17.58 -0.31
N ASN A 44 -0.25 18.17 -0.58
CA ASN A 44 0.17 18.59 -1.92
C ASN A 44 0.93 17.52 -2.69
N ILE A 45 1.07 16.33 -2.12
CA ILE A 45 1.91 15.27 -2.68
C ILE A 45 1.41 14.78 -4.03
N THR A 46 2.35 14.60 -4.97
CA THR A 46 2.04 14.08 -6.31
C THR A 46 2.00 12.56 -6.35
N THR A 47 1.35 12.00 -7.37
CA THR A 47 1.34 10.54 -7.61
C THR A 47 2.74 9.95 -7.83
N MET A 48 3.67 10.72 -8.39
CA MET A 48 5.06 10.33 -8.56
C MET A 48 5.78 10.25 -7.21
N GLU A 49 5.67 11.27 -6.36
CA GLU A 49 6.30 11.25 -5.03
C GLU A 49 5.73 10.12 -4.15
N MET A 50 4.41 9.89 -4.19
CA MET A 50 3.82 8.74 -3.51
C MET A 50 4.41 7.41 -4.03
N SER A 51 4.69 7.31 -5.33
CA SER A 51 5.24 6.11 -5.97
C SER A 51 6.66 5.85 -5.46
N GLU A 52 7.47 6.90 -5.37
CA GLU A 52 8.85 6.83 -4.87
C GLU A 52 8.89 6.48 -3.37
N ILE A 53 8.05 7.11 -2.55
CA ILE A 53 8.06 6.89 -1.09
C ILE A 53 7.53 5.50 -0.73
N ILE A 54 6.47 5.04 -1.40
CA ILE A 54 5.85 3.74 -1.10
C ILE A 54 6.57 2.59 -1.83
N GLY A 55 7.27 2.89 -2.93
CA GLY A 55 7.91 1.88 -3.79
C GLY A 55 6.91 1.06 -4.61
N ILE A 56 5.76 1.63 -4.96
CA ILE A 56 4.72 1.00 -5.78
C ILE A 56 4.67 1.72 -7.12
N SER A 57 4.47 0.99 -8.22
CA SER A 57 4.32 1.59 -9.54
C SER A 57 3.21 2.67 -9.57
N ILE A 58 3.44 3.73 -10.34
CA ILE A 58 2.50 4.85 -10.53
C ILE A 58 1.07 4.36 -10.82
N LYS A 59 0.91 3.39 -11.74
CA LYS A 59 -0.40 2.77 -12.05
C LYS A 59 -1.08 2.13 -10.85
N GLY A 60 -0.31 1.53 -9.94
CA GLY A 60 -0.80 0.97 -8.68
C GLY A 60 -1.33 2.07 -7.77
N ILE A 61 -0.61 3.19 -7.67
CA ILE A 61 -1.04 4.35 -6.89
C ILE A 61 -2.28 5.00 -7.48
N GLU A 62 -2.34 5.22 -8.79
CA GLU A 62 -3.55 5.72 -9.46
C GLU A 62 -4.77 4.85 -9.15
N LYS A 63 -4.60 3.51 -9.21
CA LYS A 63 -5.66 2.57 -8.84
C LYS A 63 -6.06 2.71 -7.37
N HIS A 64 -5.10 2.89 -6.46
CA HIS A 64 -5.39 3.10 -5.05
C HIS A 64 -6.10 4.43 -4.79
N ILE A 65 -5.65 5.52 -5.40
CA ILE A 65 -6.28 6.84 -5.33
C ILE A 65 -7.70 6.79 -5.90
N ALA A 66 -7.90 6.16 -7.05
CA ALA A 66 -9.22 6.00 -7.66
C ALA A 66 -10.17 5.23 -6.73
N ASN A 67 -9.69 4.19 -6.05
CA ASN A 67 -10.48 3.47 -5.06
C ASN A 67 -10.79 4.35 -3.83
N LEU A 68 -9.80 5.07 -3.29
CA LEU A 68 -10.01 5.98 -2.15
C LEU A 68 -10.97 7.13 -2.49
N LYS A 69 -10.95 7.62 -3.73
CA LYS A 69 -11.91 8.60 -4.23
C LYS A 69 -13.31 8.00 -4.37
N LYS A 70 -13.43 6.76 -4.86
CA LYS A 70 -14.71 6.04 -4.93
C LYS A 70 -15.29 5.73 -3.55
N GLU A 71 -14.43 5.41 -2.58
CA GLU A 71 -14.80 5.20 -1.18
C GLU A 71 -15.13 6.52 -0.46
N GLY A 72 -14.93 7.68 -1.09
CA GLY A 72 -15.21 8.99 -0.51
C GLY A 72 -14.25 9.36 0.63
N ILE A 73 -13.05 8.79 0.65
CA ILE A 73 -12.06 9.02 1.71
C ILE A 73 -11.14 10.20 1.37
N ILE A 74 -10.84 10.40 0.08
CA ILE A 74 -10.00 11.50 -0.38
C ILE A 74 -10.69 12.22 -1.53
N ASP A 75 -10.50 13.53 -1.60
CA ASP A 75 -10.90 14.34 -2.73
C ASP A 75 -9.80 15.32 -3.11
N ARG A 76 -9.68 15.63 -4.40
CA ARG A 76 -8.69 16.59 -4.90
C ARG A 76 -9.35 17.96 -4.96
N ILE A 77 -8.93 18.87 -4.09
CA ILE A 77 -9.46 20.23 -3.99
C ILE A 77 -8.39 21.23 -4.42
N GLY A 78 -8.65 21.98 -5.50
CA GLY A 78 -7.86 23.14 -5.91
C GLY A 78 -7.65 23.21 -7.43
N ALA A 79 -7.03 24.30 -7.89
CA ALA A 79 -6.88 24.65 -9.30
C ALA A 79 -5.99 23.67 -10.09
N ASP A 80 -6.11 23.64 -11.42
CA ASP A 80 -5.40 22.74 -12.35
C ASP A 80 -3.88 22.59 -12.08
N LYS A 81 -3.24 23.62 -11.53
CA LYS A 81 -1.79 23.67 -11.26
C LYS A 81 -1.40 23.68 -9.78
N GLY A 82 -2.32 23.42 -8.85
CA GLY A 82 -2.05 23.49 -7.41
C GLY A 82 -3.10 22.80 -6.53
N GLY A 83 -3.79 21.81 -7.08
CA GLY A 83 -4.80 21.05 -6.34
C GLY A 83 -4.17 20.19 -5.25
N ASN A 84 -4.72 20.29 -4.05
CA ASN A 84 -4.27 19.56 -2.87
C ASN A 84 -5.24 18.40 -2.61
N TRP A 85 -4.73 17.29 -2.09
CA TRP A 85 -5.52 16.17 -1.62
C TRP A 85 -6.07 16.48 -0.24
N LYS A 86 -7.39 16.44 -0.10
CA LYS A 86 -8.10 16.56 1.18
C LYS A 86 -8.65 15.20 1.56
N ILE A 87 -8.46 14.80 2.81
CA ILE A 87 -9.14 13.66 3.40
C ILE A 87 -10.51 14.14 3.88
N LEU A 88 -11.58 13.44 3.50
CA LEU A 88 -12.96 13.72 3.92
C LEU A 88 -13.24 13.19 5.32
#